data_AF-A0A859QFB7-F1
#
_entry.id   AF-A0A859QFB7-F1
#
_cell.length_a   1.000
_cell.length_b   1.000
_cell.length_c   1.000
_cell.angle_alpha   90.00
_cell.angle_beta   90.00
_cell.angle_gamma   90.00
#
_symmetry.space_group_name_H-M   'P 1'
#
loop_
_entity.id
_entity.type
_entity.pdbx_description
1 polymer ?
#
loop_
_entity_poly.entity_id
_entity_poly.type
_entity_poly.pdbx_seq_one_letter_code
_entity_poly.pdbx_strand_id
1 'polypeptide(L)'
;MAISESVYSIDLSDEVLPLELGPSAYYDHIRKINDVFYDQIKMSDQKAAYIFTFMFAFLISSAEGRNVFTWQRYFGDDLLAMVLSALLAIASIFSIISAILVVLPRKSATSTTLFWGGWLSHRETFRKAAAAGHPAYLFQQYIENADALASIACSKYRFVNLAFRGLIVTVLAYVAILATG
;
A
#
# COMPACT_ATOMS: atom_id res chain seq x y z
N MET A 1 29.68 -18.92 13.83
CA MET A 1 29.10 -19.01 12.47
C MET A 1 28.14 -20.19 12.48
N ALA A 2 26.84 -19.91 12.61
CA ALA A 2 25.68 -20.75 12.30
C ALA A 2 24.46 -20.07 12.96
N ILE A 3 23.69 -19.33 12.17
CA ILE A 3 22.38 -18.80 12.60
C ILE A 3 21.39 -19.93 12.35
N SER A 4 20.83 -20.47 13.43
CA SER A 4 19.85 -21.55 13.43
C SER A 4 18.57 -21.09 12.72
N GLU A 5 18.24 -21.76 11.62
CA GLU A 5 16.90 -21.78 11.01
C GLU A 5 15.89 -22.33 12.03
N SER A 6 15.27 -21.43 12.80
CA SER A 6 14.03 -21.73 13.51
C SER A 6 12.87 -21.14 12.72
N VAL A 7 12.69 -21.68 11.51
CA VAL A 7 11.51 -21.44 10.68
C VAL A 7 10.36 -22.21 11.32
N TYR A 8 9.35 -21.47 11.76
CA TYR A 8 8.01 -21.92 12.15
C TYR A 8 7.67 -23.33 11.64
N SER A 9 7.89 -24.34 12.46
CA SER A 9 7.19 -25.61 12.34
C SER A 9 5.76 -25.35 12.80
N ILE A 10 4.85 -25.16 11.86
CA ILE A 10 3.41 -25.15 12.14
C ILE A 10 3.09 -26.59 12.58
N ASP A 11 3.03 -26.79 13.90
CA ASP A 11 2.58 -28.04 14.49
C ASP A 11 1.07 -28.15 14.27
N LEU A 12 0.70 -28.97 13.28
CA LEU A 12 -0.66 -29.20 12.83
C LEU A 12 -1.42 -30.19 13.74
N SER A 13 -0.86 -30.59 14.89
CA SER A 13 -1.30 -31.79 15.58
C SER A 13 -2.20 -31.58 16.80
N ASP A 14 -2.35 -30.37 17.37
CA ASP A 14 -2.98 -30.22 18.69
C ASP A 14 -4.08 -29.16 18.83
N GLU A 15 -4.65 -28.66 17.74
CA GLU A 15 -5.89 -27.90 17.82
C GLU A 15 -7.03 -28.76 17.28
N VAL A 16 -7.93 -29.15 18.19
CA VAL A 16 -9.16 -29.91 17.93
C VAL A 16 -9.98 -29.21 16.84
N LEU A 17 -9.69 -29.54 15.57
CA LEU A 17 -10.51 -29.17 14.43
C LEU A 17 -11.82 -29.95 14.57
N PRO A 18 -12.98 -29.29 14.75
CA PRO A 18 -14.24 -29.99 14.57
C PRO A 18 -14.25 -30.53 13.15
N LEU A 19 -14.43 -31.84 13.05
CA LEU A 19 -14.70 -32.56 11.82
C LEU A 19 -15.68 -31.79 10.92
N GLU A 20 -15.39 -31.82 9.62
CA GLU A 20 -16.16 -31.29 8.49
C GLU A 20 -15.91 -29.83 8.07
N LEU A 21 -14.64 -29.45 7.83
CA LEU A 21 -14.38 -28.50 6.73
C LEU A 21 -14.55 -29.25 5.40
N GLY A 22 -15.78 -29.30 4.90
CA GLY A 22 -16.03 -29.74 3.53
C GLY A 22 -15.16 -28.95 2.52
N PRO A 23 -14.92 -29.47 1.30
CA PRO A 23 -14.15 -28.77 0.26
C PRO A 23 -14.58 -27.32 0.01
N SER A 24 -15.83 -26.96 0.34
CA SER A 24 -16.36 -25.60 0.29
C SER A 24 -15.70 -24.64 1.30
N ALA A 25 -15.39 -25.09 2.51
CA ALA A 25 -14.85 -24.20 3.55
C ALA A 25 -13.41 -23.75 3.27
N TYR A 26 -12.59 -24.61 2.63
CA TYR A 26 -11.27 -24.23 2.13
C TYR A 26 -11.36 -23.21 0.99
N TYR A 27 -12.35 -23.37 0.11
CA TYR A 27 -12.60 -22.43 -0.98
C TYR A 27 -13.09 -21.06 -0.46
N ASP A 28 -13.97 -21.07 0.55
CA ASP A 28 -14.43 -19.85 1.22
C ASP A 28 -13.28 -19.12 1.91
N HIS A 29 -12.32 -19.87 2.48
CA HIS A 29 -11.14 -19.29 3.11
C HIS A 29 -10.24 -18.57 2.09
N ILE A 30 -9.90 -19.19 0.95
CA ILE A 30 -9.05 -18.53 -0.05
C ILE A 30 -9.74 -17.33 -0.71
N ARG A 31 -11.06 -17.41 -0.88
CA ARG A 31 -11.86 -16.26 -1.33
C ARG A 31 -11.77 -15.10 -0.33
N LYS A 32 -11.93 -15.39 0.95
CA LYS A 32 -11.80 -14.39 2.02
C LYS A 32 -10.41 -13.75 2.05
N ILE A 33 -9.35 -14.51 1.81
CA ILE A 33 -7.98 -13.98 1.71
C ILE A 33 -7.87 -12.97 0.55
N ASN A 34 -8.41 -13.32 -0.62
CA ASN A 34 -8.44 -12.42 -1.78
C ASN A 34 -9.21 -11.13 -1.49
N ASP A 35 -10.38 -11.25 -0.85
CA ASP A 35 -11.21 -10.10 -0.46
C ASP A 35 -10.45 -9.19 0.53
N VAL A 36 -9.75 -9.76 1.51
CA VAL A 36 -8.92 -8.99 2.46
C VAL A 36 -7.81 -8.23 1.75
N PHE A 37 -7.08 -8.84 0.81
CA PHE A 37 -6.03 -8.12 0.08
C PHE A 37 -6.60 -7.04 -0.83
N TYR A 38 -7.75 -7.28 -1.45
CA TYR A 38 -8.46 -6.27 -2.24
C TYR A 38 -8.86 -5.07 -1.37
N ASP A 39 -9.43 -5.33 -0.20
CA ASP A 39 -9.80 -4.28 0.77
C ASP A 39 -8.58 -3.51 1.28
N GLN A 40 -7.47 -4.19 1.55
CA GLN A 40 -6.21 -3.55 1.93
C GLN A 40 -5.70 -2.61 0.82
N ILE A 41 -5.74 -3.04 -0.44
CA ILE A 41 -5.36 -2.19 -1.58
C ILE A 41 -6.26 -0.95 -1.63
N LYS A 42 -7.58 -1.13 -1.52
CA LYS A 42 -8.55 -0.02 -1.53
C LYS A 42 -8.30 0.94 -0.36
N MET A 43 -8.09 0.44 0.85
CA MET A 43 -7.78 1.27 2.02
C MET A 43 -6.45 2.01 1.84
N SER A 44 -5.44 1.39 1.23
CA SER A 44 -4.16 2.04 0.94
C SER A 44 -4.32 3.23 -0.02
N ASP A 45 -5.14 3.08 -1.06
CA ASP A 45 -5.45 4.14 -2.02
C ASP A 45 -6.22 5.29 -1.35
N GLN A 46 -7.18 4.97 -0.49
CA GLN A 46 -7.91 5.97 0.31
C GLN A 46 -6.97 6.76 1.24
N LYS A 47 -6.09 6.07 1.97
CA LYS A 47 -5.10 6.71 2.85
C LYS A 47 -4.20 7.65 2.08
N ALA A 48 -3.70 7.22 0.92
CA ALA A 48 -2.88 8.07 0.07
C ALA A 48 -3.65 9.29 -0.47
N ALA A 49 -4.91 9.12 -0.87
CA ALA A 49 -5.75 10.23 -1.29
C ALA A 49 -5.95 11.25 -0.15
N TYR A 50 -6.18 10.81 1.09
CA TYR A 50 -6.28 11.71 2.24
C TYR A 50 -4.98 12.48 2.51
N ILE A 51 -3.83 11.83 2.45
CA ILE A 51 -2.52 12.50 2.60
C ILE A 51 -2.34 13.53 1.48
N PHE A 52 -2.62 13.16 0.24
CA PHE A 52 -2.50 14.05 -0.91
C PHE A 52 -3.38 15.29 -0.75
N THR A 53 -4.67 15.11 -0.43
CA THR A 53 -5.60 16.22 -0.23
C THR A 53 -5.18 17.10 0.94
N PHE A 54 -4.76 16.52 2.07
CA PHE A 54 -4.28 17.28 3.21
C PHE A 54 -3.05 18.12 2.86
N MET A 55 -2.05 17.52 2.20
CA MET A 55 -0.84 18.22 1.77
C MET A 55 -1.15 19.35 0.79
N PHE A 56 -2.04 19.09 -0.17
CA PHE A 56 -2.45 20.11 -1.14
C PHE A 56 -3.18 21.27 -0.46
N ALA A 57 -4.11 20.96 0.45
CA ALA A 57 -4.81 21.96 1.24
C ALA A 57 -3.83 22.79 2.09
N PHE A 58 -2.91 22.12 2.80
CA PHE A 58 -1.87 22.76 3.61
C PHE A 58 -1.03 23.76 2.80
N LEU A 59 -0.57 23.37 1.60
CA LEU A 59 0.20 24.24 0.72
C LEU A 59 -0.61 25.43 0.18
N ILE A 60 -1.91 25.27 -0.04
CA ILE A 60 -2.78 26.35 -0.52
C ILE A 60 -3.24 27.27 0.61
N SER A 61 -3.41 26.76 1.84
CA SER A 61 -3.94 27.56 2.94
C SER A 61 -2.84 28.26 3.74
N SER A 62 -1.67 27.65 3.90
CA SER A 62 -0.60 28.19 4.75
C SER A 62 0.36 29.10 3.97
N ALA A 63 0.54 30.33 4.44
CA ALA A 63 1.52 31.25 3.87
C ALA A 63 2.95 30.77 4.13
N GLU A 64 3.23 30.31 5.36
CA GLU A 64 4.51 29.75 5.79
C GLU A 64 4.83 28.48 5.00
N GLY A 65 3.83 27.61 4.78
CA GLY A 65 3.96 26.42 3.95
C GLY A 65 4.28 26.71 2.47
N ARG A 66 3.93 27.89 1.94
CA ARG A 66 4.36 28.33 0.61
C ARG A 66 5.71 29.02 0.61
N ASN A 67 5.99 29.81 1.65
CA ASN A 67 7.21 30.61 1.75
C ASN A 67 8.47 29.73 1.79
N VAL A 68 8.38 28.47 2.21
CA VAL A 68 9.52 27.54 2.13
C VAL A 68 9.96 27.21 0.69
N PHE A 69 9.15 27.54 -0.32
CA PHE A 69 9.51 27.38 -1.73
C PHE A 69 10.02 28.68 -2.38
N THR A 70 10.06 29.81 -1.64
CA THR A 70 10.57 31.07 -2.17
C THR A 70 12.05 31.24 -1.83
N TRP A 71 12.82 31.80 -2.77
CA TRP A 71 14.24 32.04 -2.56
C TRP A 71 14.52 32.97 -1.39
N GLN A 72 13.64 33.95 -1.14
CA GLN A 72 13.78 34.95 -0.07
C GLN A 72 13.91 34.33 1.32
N ARG A 73 13.28 33.17 1.57
CA ARG A 73 13.32 32.50 2.86
C ARG A 73 14.72 31.97 3.22
N TYR A 74 15.58 31.76 2.22
CA TYR A 74 16.92 31.19 2.38
C TYR A 74 18.04 32.22 2.43
N PHE A 75 17.75 33.50 2.16
CA PHE A 75 18.72 34.59 2.22
C PHE A 75 18.74 35.35 3.55
N GLY A 76 18.00 34.87 4.56
CA GLY A 76 18.00 35.46 5.90
C GLY A 76 19.16 34.99 6.77
N ASP A 77 19.48 35.77 7.81
CA ASP A 77 20.55 35.46 8.78
C ASP A 77 20.17 34.35 9.80
N ASP A 78 18.90 33.92 9.82
CA ASP A 78 18.44 32.87 10.73
C ASP A 78 18.63 31.45 10.13
N LEU A 79 19.74 30.83 10.52
CA LEU A 79 20.10 29.47 10.14
C LEU A 79 19.07 28.42 10.56
N LEU A 80 18.41 28.60 11.72
CA LEU A 80 17.45 27.62 12.22
C LEU A 80 16.17 27.67 11.37
N ALA A 81 15.67 28.87 11.09
CA ALA A 81 14.54 29.06 10.18
C ALA A 81 14.84 28.53 8.77
N MET A 82 16.07 28.72 8.28
CA MET A 82 16.51 28.21 6.98
C MET A 82 16.47 26.66 6.93
N VAL A 83 17.06 25.99 7.92
CA VAL A 83 17.10 24.53 7.98
C VAL A 83 15.70 23.93 8.14
N LEU A 84 14.86 24.50 9.02
CA LEU A 84 13.48 24.05 9.17
C LEU A 84 12.66 24.25 7.89
N SER A 85 12.88 25.35 7.16
CA SER A 85 12.21 25.62 5.89
C SER A 85 12.62 24.61 4.81
N ALA A 86 13.93 24.31 4.70
CA ALA A 86 14.43 23.28 3.80
C ALA A 86 13.85 21.90 4.14
N LEU A 87 13.82 21.55 5.43
CA LEU A 87 13.25 20.28 5.91
C LEU A 87 11.76 20.19 5.58
N LEU A 88 11.01 21.26 5.80
CA LEU A 88 9.58 21.33 5.47
C LEU A 88 9.36 21.13 3.97
N ALA A 89 10.12 21.83 3.12
CA ALA A 89 10.00 21.71 1.66
C ALA A 89 10.28 20.28 1.17
N ILE A 90 11.40 19.68 1.61
CA ILE A 90 11.80 18.32 1.21
C ILE A 90 10.78 17.30 1.71
N ALA A 91 10.38 17.38 2.98
CA ALA A 91 9.40 16.46 3.57
C ALA A 91 8.04 16.55 2.86
N SER A 92 7.62 17.77 2.50
CA SER A 92 6.37 18.01 1.78
C SER A 92 6.38 17.36 0.39
N ILE A 93 7.42 17.62 -0.40
CA ILE A 93 7.59 17.04 -1.73
C ILE A 93 7.65 15.51 -1.63
N PHE A 94 8.44 14.99 -0.70
CA PHE A 94 8.59 13.56 -0.48
C PHE A 94 7.25 12.88 -0.12
N SER A 95 6.47 13.51 0.76
CA SER A 95 5.13 13.03 1.15
C SER A 95 4.17 12.97 -0.04
N ILE A 96 4.12 14.05 -0.84
CA ILE A 96 3.25 14.13 -2.02
C ILE A 96 3.64 13.10 -3.07
N ILE A 97 4.92 12.98 -3.41
CA ILE A 97 5.40 11.99 -4.39
C ILE A 97 5.08 10.57 -3.91
N SER A 98 5.33 10.28 -2.63
CA SER A 98 5.02 8.97 -2.05
C SER A 98 3.51 8.66 -2.11
N ALA A 99 2.64 9.64 -1.85
CA ALA A 99 1.20 9.48 -1.97
C ALA A 99 0.77 9.22 -3.42
N ILE A 100 1.32 9.95 -4.40
CA ILE A 100 1.05 9.73 -5.83
C ILE A 100 1.46 8.31 -6.26
N LEU A 101 2.63 7.83 -5.81
CA LEU A 101 3.11 6.48 -6.13
C LEU A 101 2.22 5.36 -5.58
N VAL A 102 1.40 5.61 -4.56
CA VAL A 102 0.40 4.65 -4.07
C VAL A 102 -0.78 4.55 -5.02
N VAL A 103 -1.30 5.71 -5.45
CA VAL A 103 -2.52 5.83 -6.28
C VAL A 103 -2.26 5.41 -7.73
N LEU A 104 -1.02 5.54 -8.22
CA LEU A 104 -0.65 5.18 -9.58
C LEU A 104 -1.08 3.73 -9.89
N PRO A 105 -1.78 3.47 -11.02
CA PRO A 105 -2.22 2.13 -11.37
C PRO A 105 -1.01 1.22 -11.60
N ARG A 106 -0.94 0.13 -10.85
CA ARG A 106 0.14 -0.86 -10.96
C ARG A 106 -0.33 -2.06 -11.76
N LYS A 107 0.50 -2.49 -12.70
CA LYS A 107 0.29 -3.75 -13.41
C LYS A 107 0.81 -4.88 -12.52
N SER A 108 -0.03 -5.85 -12.20
CA SER A 108 0.44 -7.13 -11.65
C SER A 108 1.26 -7.84 -12.72
N ALA A 109 2.39 -8.45 -12.34
CA ALA A 109 3.17 -9.29 -13.26
C ALA A 109 2.48 -10.63 -13.58
N THR A 110 1.49 -11.02 -12.76
CA THR A 110 0.78 -12.29 -12.88
C THR A 110 -0.61 -12.07 -13.47
N SER A 111 -0.85 -12.66 -14.65
CA SER A 111 -2.10 -12.56 -15.41
C SER A 111 -2.97 -13.78 -15.12
N THR A 112 -3.76 -13.73 -14.05
CA THR A 112 -4.75 -14.76 -13.74
C THR A 112 -6.09 -14.43 -14.42
N THR A 113 -6.97 -15.42 -14.55
CA THR A 113 -8.36 -15.23 -15.01
C THR A 113 -9.13 -14.21 -14.15
N LEU A 114 -8.83 -14.14 -12.85
CA LEU A 114 -9.47 -13.22 -11.91
C LEU A 114 -8.95 -11.77 -12.04
N PHE A 115 -7.81 -11.56 -12.69
CA PHE A 115 -7.28 -10.23 -12.94
C PHE A 115 -7.88 -9.65 -14.22
N TRP A 116 -8.39 -8.41 -14.17
CA TRP A 116 -9.04 -7.75 -15.32
C TRP A 116 -8.14 -7.74 -16.58
N GLY A 117 -6.82 -7.58 -16.38
CA GLY A 117 -5.84 -7.56 -17.47
C GLY A 117 -5.57 -8.92 -18.11
N GLY A 118 -5.94 -10.03 -17.44
CA GLY A 118 -5.80 -11.40 -17.92
C GLY A 118 -7.11 -12.06 -18.35
N TRP A 119 -8.25 -11.44 -18.03
CA TRP A 119 -9.58 -12.00 -18.28
C TRP A 119 -9.82 -12.33 -19.75
N LEU A 120 -9.55 -11.39 -20.67
CA LEU A 120 -9.79 -11.60 -22.10
C LEU A 120 -8.97 -12.76 -22.67
N SER A 121 -7.76 -12.98 -22.15
CA SER A 121 -6.86 -14.05 -22.61
C SER A 121 -7.21 -15.42 -22.03
N HIS A 122 -7.73 -15.49 -20.81
CA HIS A 122 -7.95 -16.76 -20.10
C HIS A 122 -9.43 -17.16 -19.95
N ARG A 123 -10.38 -16.32 -20.40
CA ARG A 123 -11.83 -16.60 -20.35
C ARG A 123 -12.22 -17.94 -20.98
N GLU A 124 -11.65 -18.28 -22.14
CA GLU A 124 -11.99 -19.53 -22.82
C GLU A 124 -11.44 -20.76 -22.09
N THR A 125 -10.25 -20.65 -21.48
CA THR A 125 -9.69 -21.70 -20.61
C THR A 125 -10.54 -21.91 -19.37
N PHE A 126 -10.99 -20.81 -18.74
CA PHE A 126 -11.94 -20.86 -17.63
C PHE A 126 -13.26 -21.53 -18.03
N ARG A 127 -13.82 -21.17 -19.19
CA ARG A 127 -15.07 -21.74 -19.70
C ARG A 127 -14.96 -23.25 -19.92
N LYS A 128 -13.83 -23.72 -20.48
CA LYS A 128 -13.54 -25.14 -20.67
C LYS A 128 -13.38 -25.87 -19.33
N ALA A 129 -12.66 -25.29 -18.38
CA ALA A 129 -12.48 -25.86 -17.04
C ALA A 129 -13.80 -25.94 -16.25
N ALA A 130 -14.66 -24.93 -16.39
CA ALA A 130 -16.01 -24.91 -15.81
C ALA A 130 -16.92 -25.97 -16.43
N ALA A 131 -16.88 -26.14 -17.76
CA ALA A 131 -17.63 -27.19 -18.46
C ALA A 131 -17.17 -28.61 -18.07
N ALA A 132 -15.89 -28.77 -17.74
CA ALA A 132 -15.31 -30.04 -17.29
C ALA A 132 -15.43 -30.28 -15.77
N GLY A 133 -16.00 -29.33 -15.01
CA GLY A 133 -16.23 -29.48 -13.57
C GLY A 133 -14.96 -29.62 -12.74
N HIS A 134 -13.89 -28.87 -13.07
CA HIS A 134 -12.61 -28.91 -12.33
C HIS A 134 -12.52 -27.84 -11.23
N PRO A 135 -12.95 -28.11 -9.98
CA PRO A 135 -12.84 -27.14 -8.87
C PRO A 135 -11.38 -26.81 -8.51
N ALA A 136 -10.46 -27.75 -8.73
CA ALA A 136 -9.03 -27.56 -8.48
C ALA A 136 -8.43 -26.42 -9.33
N TYR A 137 -8.91 -26.24 -10.55
CA TYR A 137 -8.48 -25.13 -11.41
C TYR A 137 -8.86 -23.77 -10.83
N LEU A 138 -10.10 -23.64 -10.34
CA LEU A 138 -10.57 -22.41 -9.70
C LEU A 138 -9.76 -22.10 -8.46
N PHE A 139 -9.55 -23.10 -7.60
CA PHE A 139 -8.77 -22.94 -6.39
C PHE A 139 -7.34 -22.46 -6.68
N GLN A 140 -6.68 -23.05 -7.67
CA GLN A 140 -5.35 -22.63 -8.11
C GLN A 140 -5.34 -21.17 -8.60
N GLN A 141 -6.36 -20.75 -9.36
CA GLN A 141 -6.50 -19.36 -9.81
C GLN A 141 -6.70 -18.37 -8.65
N TYR A 142 -7.39 -18.77 -7.57
CA TYR A 142 -7.53 -17.95 -6.36
C TYR A 142 -6.22 -17.82 -5.57
N ILE A 143 -5.40 -18.87 -5.53
CA ILE A 143 -4.07 -18.80 -4.90
C ILE A 143 -3.17 -17.86 -5.68
N GLU A 144 -3.05 -18.05 -6.99
CA GLU A 144 -2.23 -17.20 -7.86
C GLU A 144 -2.67 -15.73 -7.82
N ASN A 145 -3.98 -15.49 -7.70
CA ASN A 145 -4.52 -14.15 -7.54
C ASN A 145 -4.21 -13.57 -6.15
N ALA A 146 -4.25 -14.38 -5.09
CA ALA A 146 -3.87 -13.95 -3.75
C ALA A 146 -2.39 -13.50 -3.69
N ASP A 147 -1.47 -14.24 -4.32
CA ASP A 147 -0.05 -13.88 -4.38
C ASP A 147 0.17 -12.57 -5.14
N ALA A 148 -0.52 -12.42 -6.27
CA ALA A 148 -0.52 -11.17 -7.04
C ALA A 148 -1.01 -9.98 -6.20
N LEU A 149 -2.17 -10.13 -5.54
CA LEU A 149 -2.75 -9.07 -4.70
C LEU A 149 -1.87 -8.76 -3.49
N ALA A 150 -1.29 -9.77 -2.84
CA ALA A 150 -0.38 -9.60 -1.71
C ALA A 150 0.87 -8.80 -2.10
N SER A 151 1.46 -9.08 -3.26
CA SER A 151 2.63 -8.33 -3.76
C SER A 151 2.31 -6.85 -4.01
N ILE A 152 1.13 -6.57 -4.56
CA ILE A 152 0.64 -5.20 -4.80
C ILE A 152 0.39 -4.50 -3.47
N ALA A 153 -0.34 -5.15 -2.55
CA ALA A 153 -0.66 -4.63 -1.24
C ALA A 153 0.60 -4.27 -0.45
N CYS A 154 1.56 -5.18 -0.35
CA CYS A 154 2.83 -4.95 0.34
C CYS A 154 3.57 -3.73 -0.25
N SER A 155 3.65 -3.65 -1.58
CA SER A 155 4.31 -2.53 -2.23
C SER A 155 3.58 -1.20 -1.98
N LYS A 156 2.24 -1.16 -2.07
CA LYS A 156 1.45 0.05 -1.77
C LYS A 156 1.62 0.50 -0.33
N TYR A 157 1.55 -0.43 0.64
CA TYR A 157 1.72 -0.11 2.05
C TYR A 157 3.10 0.45 2.39
N ARG A 158 4.16 0.04 1.67
CA ARG A 158 5.48 0.66 1.81
C ARG A 158 5.43 2.15 1.47
N PHE A 159 4.81 2.53 0.35
CA PHE A 159 4.68 3.93 -0.05
C PHE A 159 3.73 4.72 0.85
N VAL A 160 2.64 4.11 1.32
CA VAL A 160 1.76 4.73 2.34
C VAL A 160 2.54 5.05 3.61
N ASN A 161 3.35 4.11 4.11
CA ASN A 161 4.18 4.33 5.30
C ASN A 161 5.23 5.43 5.08
N LEU A 162 5.85 5.49 3.90
CA LEU A 162 6.77 6.57 3.55
C LEU A 162 6.05 7.93 3.47
N ALA A 163 4.87 7.99 2.85
CA ALA A 163 4.06 9.20 2.77
C ALA A 163 3.67 9.70 4.18
N PHE A 164 3.22 8.81 5.07
CA PHE A 164 2.93 9.15 6.45
C PHE A 164 4.15 9.68 7.21
N ARG A 165 5.32 9.03 7.05
CA ARG A 165 6.56 9.51 7.68
C ARG A 165 6.94 10.90 7.19
N GLY A 166 6.85 11.15 5.88
CA GLY A 166 7.08 12.48 5.30
C GLY A 166 6.08 13.51 5.81
N LEU A 167 4.81 13.13 5.94
CA LEU A 167 3.76 13.98 6.50
C LEU A 167 4.04 14.34 7.96
N ILE A 168 4.48 13.40 8.79
CA ILE A 168 4.84 13.68 10.20
C ILE A 168 5.98 14.70 10.26
N VAL A 169 7.03 14.51 9.47
CA VAL A 169 8.16 15.46 9.42
C VAL A 169 7.70 16.83 8.94
N THR A 170 6.80 16.89 7.96
CA THR A 170 6.18 18.12 7.46
C THR A 170 5.46 18.86 8.60
N VAL A 171 4.58 18.17 9.33
CA VAL A 171 3.82 18.77 10.43
C VAL A 171 4.74 19.27 11.54
N LEU A 172 5.75 18.49 11.93
CA LEU A 172 6.70 18.88 12.98
C LEU A 172 7.54 20.09 12.56
N ALA A 173 8.08 20.09 11.34
CA ALA A 173 8.86 21.21 10.83
C ALA A 173 8.00 22.49 10.74
N TYR A 174 6.75 22.36 10.31
CA TYR A 174 5.80 23.47 10.26
C TYR A 174 5.51 24.06 11.64
N VAL A 175 5.19 23.21 12.63
CA VAL A 175 4.95 23.65 14.00
C VAL A 175 6.19 24.30 14.60
N ALA A 176 7.39 23.76 14.33
CA ALA A 176 8.63 24.36 14.79
C ALA A 176 8.84 25.75 14.19
N ILE A 177 8.59 25.94 12.88
CA ILE A 177 8.67 27.26 12.23
C ILE A 177 7.71 28.25 12.89
N LEU A 178 6.47 27.85 13.17
CA LEU A 178 5.47 28.69 13.83
C LEU A 178 5.82 28.99 15.30
N ALA A 179 6.58 28.12 15.98
CA ALA A 179 7.01 28.35 17.34
C ALA A 179 8.21 29.30 17.44
N THR A 180 9.02 29.37 16.38
CA THR A 180 10.23 30.20 16.31
C THR A 180 10.05 31.52 15.58
N GLY A 181 9.02 31.62 14.73
CA GLY A 181 8.67 32.84 13.98
C GLY A 181 7.63 33.67 14.71
#